data_AF-A0A6G1S4U3-F1
#
_entry.id   AF-A0A6G1S4U3-F1
#
_cell.length_a   1.000
_cell.length_b   1.000
_cell.length_c   1.000
_cell.angle_alpha   90.00
_cell.angle_beta   90.00
_cell.angle_gamma   90.00
#
_symmetry.space_group_name_H-M   'P 1'
#
loop_
_entity.id
_entity.type
_entity.pdbx_description
1 polymer ?
#
loop_
_entity_poly.entity_id
_entity_poly.type
_entity_poly.pdbx_seq_one_letter_code
_entity_poly.pdbx_strand_id
1 'polypeptide(L)'
;LEANSNVSKFVTSFIALGQNPDYPRISDAIKNVLGARITDAVIKACLFDIPSFLIGEEAQILMTLYSFDKDLFSKWVEASVLTLPKTNIQGIESVTSEQLDEFKTTLISAGSLKKMVNCLRATARLYS
;
A
#
# COMPACT_ATOMS: atom_id res chain seq x y z
N LEU A 1 6.71 -16.22 -9.47
CA LEU A 1 6.11 -16.38 -8.12
C LEU A 1 7.16 -16.20 -7.03
N GLU A 2 8.24 -17.00 -7.01
CA GLU A 2 9.31 -16.84 -6.00
C GLU A 2 9.96 -15.45 -5.99
N ALA A 3 10.13 -14.82 -7.15
CA ALA A 3 10.70 -13.47 -7.24
C ALA A 3 9.88 -12.43 -6.47
N ASN A 4 8.55 -12.35 -6.66
CA ASN A 4 7.69 -11.43 -5.91
C ASN A 4 7.78 -11.72 -4.41
N SER A 5 7.61 -12.97 -4.01
CA SER A 5 7.65 -13.36 -2.60
C SER A 5 8.98 -12.97 -1.93
N ASN A 6 10.11 -13.15 -2.63
CA ASN A 6 11.43 -12.76 -2.13
C ASN A 6 11.59 -11.24 -2.02
N VAL A 7 11.07 -10.48 -2.99
CA VAL A 7 11.07 -9.01 -2.94
C VAL A 7 10.22 -8.52 -1.79
N SER A 8 8.98 -8.99 -1.64
CA SER A 8 8.09 -8.54 -0.57
C SER A 8 8.66 -8.87 0.82
N LYS A 9 9.28 -10.04 0.99
CA LYS A 9 9.99 -10.41 2.23
C LYS A 9 11.18 -9.50 2.50
N PHE A 10 12.00 -9.21 1.50
CA PHE A 10 13.13 -8.29 1.64
C PHE A 10 12.66 -6.90 2.05
N VAL A 11 11.69 -6.32 1.33
CA VAL A 11 11.16 -4.98 1.62
C VAL A 11 10.55 -4.92 3.02
N THR A 12 9.74 -5.92 3.38
CA THR A 12 9.16 -6.04 4.73
C THR A 12 10.24 -6.08 5.81
N SER A 13 11.29 -6.88 5.62
CA SER A 13 12.40 -7.01 6.57
C SER A 13 13.21 -5.72 6.69
N PHE A 14 13.44 -5.02 5.57
CA PHE A 14 14.11 -3.72 5.54
C PHE A 14 13.32 -2.64 6.30
N ILE A 15 12.00 -2.58 6.13
CA ILE A 15 11.15 -1.63 6.86
C ILE A 15 11.17 -1.95 8.36
N ALA A 16 11.04 -3.22 8.73
CA ALA A 16 11.11 -3.65 10.13
C ALA A 16 12.46 -3.29 10.78
N LEU A 17 13.57 -3.42 10.03
CA LEU A 17 14.89 -3.00 10.50
C LEU A 17 14.96 -1.50 10.80
N GLY A 18 14.19 -0.66 10.09
CA GLY A 18 14.11 0.77 10.36
C GLY A 18 13.47 1.15 11.71
N GLN A 19 12.83 0.21 12.40
CA GLN A 19 12.35 0.40 13.77
C GLN A 19 13.45 0.17 14.81
N ASN A 20 14.55 -0.47 14.43
CA ASN A 20 15.66 -0.71 15.33
C ASN A 20 16.46 0.60 15.55
N PRO A 21 16.59 1.07 16.80
CA PRO A 21 17.28 2.32 17.12
C PRO A 21 18.77 2.32 16.74
N ASP A 22 19.40 1.15 16.58
CA ASP A 22 20.80 1.03 16.17
C ASP A 22 21.02 1.41 14.69
N TYR A 23 19.94 1.51 13.91
CA TYR A 23 19.99 1.82 12.47
C TYR A 23 19.20 3.09 12.09
N PRO A 24 19.52 4.27 12.67
CA PRO A 24 18.73 5.48 12.49
C PRO A 24 18.68 5.94 11.02
N ARG A 25 19.75 5.71 10.25
CA ARG A 25 19.80 6.04 8.82
C ARG A 25 18.77 5.27 7.99
N ILE A 26 18.41 4.06 8.40
CA ILE A 26 17.37 3.26 7.74
C ILE A 26 16.00 3.87 8.03
N SER A 27 15.75 4.23 9.30
CA SER A 27 14.53 4.95 9.70
C SER A 27 14.37 6.24 8.90
N ASP A 28 15.42 7.06 8.81
CA ASP A 28 15.42 8.32 8.05
C ASP A 28 15.18 8.10 6.56
N ALA A 29 15.80 7.08 5.96
CA ALA A 29 15.58 6.74 4.56
C ALA A 29 14.13 6.33 4.29
N ILE A 30 13.51 5.54 5.18
CA ILE A 30 12.10 5.15 5.08
C ILE A 30 11.20 6.39 5.21
N LYS A 31 11.39 7.20 6.24
CA LYS A 31 10.55 8.38 6.52
C LYS A 31 10.60 9.41 5.40
N ASN A 32 11.79 9.70 4.88
CA ASN A 32 12.01 10.87 4.02
C ASN A 32 12.04 10.54 2.53
N VAL A 33 12.31 9.29 2.14
CA VAL A 33 12.58 8.96 0.72
C VAL A 33 11.74 7.77 0.24
N LEU A 34 11.73 6.68 1.00
CA LEU A 34 11.26 5.39 0.50
C LEU A 34 9.78 5.12 0.83
N GLY A 35 9.31 5.52 2.01
CA GLY A 35 7.98 5.17 2.51
C GLY A 35 6.86 5.52 1.54
N ALA A 36 6.81 6.79 1.11
CA ALA A 36 5.82 7.26 0.13
C ALA A 36 5.87 6.46 -1.19
N ARG A 37 7.08 6.20 -1.70
CA ARG A 37 7.27 5.48 -2.97
C ARG A 37 6.87 4.01 -2.87
N ILE A 38 7.17 3.37 -1.75
CA ILE A 38 6.80 1.97 -1.49
C ILE A 38 5.28 1.88 -1.32
N THR A 39 4.66 2.76 -0.52
CA THR A 39 3.20 2.79 -0.35
C THR A 39 2.50 2.92 -1.70
N ASP A 40 2.95 3.88 -2.53
CA ASP A 40 2.35 4.12 -3.84
C ASP A 40 2.52 2.94 -4.79
N ALA A 41 3.74 2.40 -4.88
CA ALA A 41 4.04 1.26 -5.73
C ALA A 41 3.23 0.02 -5.34
N VAL A 42 3.11 -0.26 -4.04
CA VAL A 42 2.38 -1.44 -3.55
C VAL A 42 0.87 -1.29 -3.75
N ILE A 43 0.30 -0.10 -3.49
CA ILE A 43 -1.12 0.16 -3.77
C ILE A 43 -1.41 -0.07 -5.25
N LYS A 44 -0.63 0.56 -6.14
CA LYS A 44 -0.83 0.41 -7.60
C LYS A 44 -0.66 -1.03 -8.06
N ALA A 45 0.38 -1.71 -7.58
CA ALA A 45 0.61 -3.12 -7.89
C ALA A 45 -0.60 -3.98 -7.51
N CYS A 46 -1.17 -3.77 -6.31
CA CYS A 46 -2.34 -4.51 -5.83
C CYS A 46 -3.62 -4.21 -6.63
N LEU A 47 -3.77 -3.00 -7.17
CA LEU A 47 -4.96 -2.59 -7.90
C LEU A 47 -4.89 -2.94 -9.39
N PHE A 48 -3.70 -2.97 -9.99
CA PHE A 48 -3.54 -3.00 -11.45
C PHE A 48 -2.65 -4.12 -11.98
N ASP A 49 -1.57 -4.47 -11.27
CA ASP A 49 -0.47 -5.22 -11.89
C ASP A 49 -0.41 -6.69 -11.46
N ILE A 50 -0.90 -7.03 -10.26
CA ILE A 50 -0.75 -8.38 -9.69
C ILE A 50 -2.08 -9.14 -9.60
N PRO A 51 -2.04 -10.49 -9.71
CA PRO A 51 -3.20 -11.33 -9.41
C PRO A 51 -3.71 -11.20 -7.97
N SER A 52 -5.02 -11.27 -7.77
CA SER A 52 -5.68 -11.14 -6.45
C SER A 52 -5.18 -12.09 -5.35
N PHE A 53 -4.65 -13.25 -5.74
CA PHE A 53 -4.06 -14.20 -4.78
C PHE A 53 -2.72 -13.72 -4.20
N LEU A 54 -1.97 -12.85 -4.89
CA LEU A 54 -0.71 -12.25 -4.42
C LEU A 54 -0.92 -11.00 -3.56
N ILE A 55 -2.10 -10.37 -3.59
CA ILE A 55 -2.40 -9.17 -2.78
C ILE A 55 -2.14 -9.41 -1.29
N GLY A 56 -2.34 -10.64 -0.79
CA GLY A 56 -2.03 -10.98 0.60
C GLY A 56 -0.56 -10.80 0.97
N GLU A 57 0.35 -11.15 0.05
CA GLU A 57 1.79 -11.05 0.27
C GLU A 57 2.25 -9.60 0.20
N GLU A 58 1.77 -8.83 -0.78
CA GLU A 58 2.16 -7.42 -0.93
C GLU A 58 1.54 -6.52 0.16
N ALA A 59 0.33 -6.83 0.63
CA ALA A 59 -0.29 -6.11 1.73
C ALA A 59 0.51 -6.20 3.05
N GLN A 60 1.38 -7.21 3.19
CA GLN A 60 2.28 -7.30 4.33
C GLN A 60 3.23 -6.10 4.41
N ILE A 61 3.67 -5.59 3.25
CA ILE A 61 4.54 -4.40 3.18
C ILE A 61 3.80 -3.17 3.72
N LEU A 62 2.55 -2.96 3.30
CA LEU A 62 1.73 -1.86 3.78
C LEU A 62 1.43 -1.99 5.28
N MET A 63 1.16 -3.21 5.77
CA MET A 63 0.95 -3.44 7.20
C MET A 63 2.22 -3.13 8.01
N THR A 64 3.39 -3.47 7.49
CA THR A 64 4.67 -3.16 8.14
C THR A 64 4.96 -1.65 8.12
N LEU A 65 4.62 -0.93 7.05
CA LEU A 65 4.69 0.55 7.05
C LEU A 65 3.69 1.19 8.02
N TYR A 66 2.47 0.64 8.11
CA TYR A 66 1.47 1.07 9.10
C TYR A 66 1.99 0.91 10.53
N SER A 67 2.66 -0.20 10.83
CA SER A 67 3.28 -0.44 12.14
C SER A 67 4.56 0.38 12.36
N PHE A 68 5.25 0.80 11.29
CA PHE A 68 6.46 1.62 11.36
C PHE A 68 6.14 3.03 11.85
N ASP A 69 5.19 3.71 11.21
CA ASP A 69 4.73 5.04 11.60
C ASP A 69 3.34 5.28 11.01
N LYS A 70 2.32 5.24 11.87
CA LYS A 70 0.92 5.33 11.44
C LYS A 70 0.57 6.68 10.83
N ASP A 71 1.17 7.77 11.33
CA ASP A 71 0.86 9.12 10.87
C ASP A 71 1.48 9.38 9.50
N LEU A 72 2.72 8.94 9.30
CA LEU A 72 3.36 8.99 7.98
C LEU A 72 2.67 8.05 6.98
N PHE A 73 2.32 6.83 7.40
CA PHE A 73 1.56 5.90 6.56
C PHE A 73 0.26 6.53 6.07
N SER A 74 -0.47 7.23 6.94
CA SER A 74 -1.71 7.93 6.58
C SER A 74 -1.48 8.95 5.47
N LYS A 75 -0.45 9.80 5.61
CA LYS A 75 -0.09 10.80 4.59
C LYS A 75 0.33 10.18 3.26
N TRP A 76 1.08 9.07 3.30
CA TRP A 76 1.51 8.37 2.08
C TRP A 76 0.33 7.71 1.36
N VAL A 77 -0.62 7.13 2.11
CA VAL A 77 -1.85 6.57 1.54
C VAL A 77 -2.70 7.67 0.91
N GLU A 78 -2.91 8.79 1.60
CA GLU A 78 -3.64 9.94 1.05
C GLU A 78 -3.02 10.42 -0.27
N ALA A 79 -1.70 10.61 -0.29
CA ALA A 79 -0.98 11.03 -1.49
C ALA A 79 -1.11 10.02 -2.64
N SER A 80 -1.02 8.72 -2.36
CA SER A 80 -1.15 7.68 -3.39
C SER A 80 -2.57 7.62 -3.96
N VAL A 81 -3.60 7.63 -3.11
CA VAL A 81 -5.01 7.57 -3.52
C VAL A 81 -5.39 8.74 -4.43
N LEU A 82 -4.84 9.94 -4.18
CA LEU A 82 -5.06 11.10 -5.04
C LEU A 82 -4.55 10.90 -6.49
N THR A 83 -3.61 9.99 -6.71
CA THR A 83 -3.06 9.69 -8.05
C THR A 83 -3.79 8.56 -8.77
N LEU A 84 -4.77 7.91 -8.13
CA LEU A 84 -5.49 6.80 -8.74
C LEU A 84 -6.45 7.30 -9.83
N PRO A 85 -6.55 6.59 -10.96
CA PRO A 85 -7.47 6.95 -12.03
C PRO A 85 -8.91 6.82 -11.55
N LYS A 86 -9.76 7.81 -11.89
CA LYS A 86 -11.22 7.76 -11.66
C LYS A 86 -11.98 7.30 -12.89
N THR A 87 -11.35 7.39 -14.06
CA THR A 87 -11.93 7.04 -15.35
C THR A 87 -11.16 5.91 -15.99
N ASN A 88 -11.85 5.06 -16.73
CA ASN A 88 -11.21 4.09 -17.60
C ASN A 88 -10.62 4.76 -18.86
N ILE A 89 -10.02 3.97 -19.75
CA ILE A 89 -9.38 4.45 -21.00
C ILE A 89 -10.39 5.15 -21.94
N GLN A 90 -11.69 4.86 -21.80
CA GLN A 90 -12.77 5.48 -22.56
C GLN A 90 -13.30 6.78 -21.91
N GLY A 91 -12.72 7.22 -20.79
CA GLY A 91 -13.16 8.41 -20.06
C GLY A 91 -14.44 8.22 -19.26
N ILE A 92 -14.93 6.99 -19.12
CA ILE A 92 -16.10 6.67 -18.31
C ILE A 92 -15.66 6.52 -16.85
N GLU A 93 -16.41 7.13 -15.92
CA GLU A 93 -16.17 6.99 -14.48
C GLU A 93 -16.21 5.50 -14.11
N SER A 94 -15.07 4.97 -13.69
CA SER A 94 -14.90 3.57 -13.26
C SER A 94 -14.93 3.45 -11.74
N VAL A 95 -14.46 4.49 -11.04
CA VAL A 95 -14.42 4.54 -9.57
C VAL A 95 -14.81 5.93 -9.10
N THR A 96 -15.79 6.01 -8.20
CA THR A 96 -16.28 7.29 -7.68
C THR A 96 -15.32 7.86 -6.63
N SER A 97 -15.42 9.16 -6.38
CA SER A 97 -14.64 9.81 -5.32
C SER A 97 -14.97 9.24 -3.93
N GLU A 98 -16.23 8.86 -3.69
CA GLU A 98 -16.68 8.24 -2.43
C GLU A 98 -16.04 6.87 -2.22
N GLN A 99 -15.94 6.03 -3.26
CA GLN A 99 -15.28 4.73 -3.18
C GLN A 99 -13.78 4.87 -2.88
N LEU A 100 -13.11 5.90 -3.43
CA LEU A 100 -11.71 6.18 -3.13
C LEU A 100 -11.51 6.72 -1.71
N ASP A 101 -12.44 7.55 -1.22
CA ASP A 101 -12.40 8.03 0.16
C ASP A 101 -12.67 6.91 1.17
N GLU A 102 -13.58 5.99 0.87
CA GLU A 102 -13.81 4.78 1.68
C GLU A 102 -12.57 3.87 1.67
N PHE A 103 -11.97 3.64 0.50
CA PHE A 103 -10.73 2.87 0.36
C PHE A 103 -9.61 3.46 1.23
N LYS A 104 -9.34 4.76 1.08
CA LYS A 104 -8.35 5.52 1.85
C LYS A 104 -8.60 5.39 3.35
N THR A 105 -9.82 5.67 3.79
CA THR A 105 -10.20 5.64 5.22
C THR A 105 -10.03 4.24 5.80
N THR A 106 -10.46 3.21 5.06
CA THR A 106 -10.34 1.82 5.46
C THR A 106 -8.88 1.38 5.54
N LEU A 107 -8.04 1.79 4.59
CA LEU A 107 -6.62 1.43 4.57
C LEU A 107 -5.85 2.07 5.74
N ILE A 108 -6.13 3.35 6.02
CA ILE A 108 -5.55 4.11 7.15
C ILE A 108 -6.01 3.57 8.51
N SER A 109 -7.22 3.03 8.60
CA SER A 109 -7.80 2.52 9.84
C SER A 109 -7.79 0.98 9.95
N ALA A 110 -7.18 0.27 8.99
CA ALA A 110 -7.32 -1.17 8.83
C ALA A 110 -6.98 -1.95 10.11
N GLY A 111 -5.92 -1.56 10.82
CA GLY A 111 -5.49 -2.15 12.09
C GLY A 111 -5.16 -3.65 12.07
N SER A 112 -5.30 -4.31 10.92
CA SER A 112 -5.01 -5.74 10.72
C SER A 112 -4.78 -6.03 9.24
N LEU A 113 -3.91 -7.00 8.96
CA LEU A 113 -3.62 -7.44 7.60
C LEU A 113 -4.88 -7.94 6.88
N LYS A 114 -5.76 -8.67 7.58
CA LYS A 114 -7.01 -9.19 6.99
C LYS A 114 -7.91 -8.07 6.44
N LYS A 115 -8.10 -6.99 7.20
CA LYS A 115 -8.89 -5.83 6.76
C LYS A 115 -8.24 -5.13 5.57
N MET A 116 -6.92 -4.94 5.64
CA MET A 116 -6.12 -4.34 4.56
C MET A 116 -6.23 -5.13 3.25
N VAL A 117 -6.05 -6.44 3.29
CA VAL A 117 -6.17 -7.33 2.12
C VAL A 117 -7.58 -7.32 1.55
N ASN A 118 -8.60 -7.38 2.41
CA ASN A 118 -10.00 -7.36 1.95
C ASN A 118 -10.33 -6.02 1.26
N CYS A 119 -9.85 -4.91 1.81
CA CYS A 119 -10.00 -3.58 1.26
C CYS A 119 -9.33 -3.47 -0.12
N LEU A 120 -8.06 -3.86 -0.25
CA LEU A 120 -7.33 -3.88 -1.53
C LEU A 120 -8.04 -4.74 -2.58
N ARG A 121 -8.52 -5.93 -2.21
CA ARG A 121 -9.28 -6.81 -3.13
C ARG A 121 -10.62 -6.23 -3.54
N ALA A 122 -11.31 -5.53 -2.64
CA ALA A 122 -12.56 -4.87 -2.98
C ALA A 122 -12.31 -3.76 -4.01
N THR A 123 -11.32 -2.91 -3.77
CA THR A 123 -10.99 -1.80 -4.66
C THR A 123 -10.41 -2.27 -5.99
N ALA A 124 -9.55 -3.30 -6.02
CA ALA A 124 -9.02 -3.86 -7.27
C ALA A 124 -10.14 -4.34 -8.21
N ARG A 125 -11.24 -4.87 -7.65
CA ARG A 125 -12.42 -5.30 -8.43
C ARG A 125 -13.20 -4.15 -9.05
N LEU A 126 -13.07 -2.92 -8.54
CA LEU A 126 -13.68 -1.74 -9.15
C LEU A 126 -12.93 -1.31 -10.42
N TYR A 127 -11.67 -1.73 -10.55
CA TYR A 127 -10.81 -1.46 -11.70
C TYR A 127 -10.74 -2.60 -12.72
N SER A 128 -11.39 -3.73 -12.41
CA SER A 128 -11.41 -4.93 -13.26
C SER A 128 -12.52 -4.91 -14.30
#